data_AF-A0A350JKT8-F1
#
_entry.id   AF-A0A350JKT8-F1
#
_cell.length_a   1.000
_cell.length_b   1.000
_cell.length_c   1.000
_cell.angle_alpha   90.00
_cell.angle_beta   90.00
_cell.angle_gamma   90.00
#
_symmetry.space_group_name_H-M   'P 1'
#
loop_
_entity.id
_entity.type
_entity.pdbx_description
1 polymer ?
#
loop_
_entity_poly.entity_id
_entity_poly.type
_entity_poly.pdbx_seq_one_letter_code
_entity_poly.pdbx_strand_id
1 'polypeptide(L)'
;MAHLNIAPSELIRMNEATTTAPKTVESALLTLNDSYDRLILVSQSEQLDGIQPDEATLVIVCDWLLWQQISSIYPHSIFYEAGMKFRTADDDLGETLFLKANDWVYAVGEEKMRFMGVVLGKMYASEMTRANINYYRIFRTLVPLIENFNVREIIYFDYRNEINFFDYAFRKNLIRTLAEERNLSFIDKSNEDDDNKHTVGPQSSTKQTDSLRSFLRHTYGFTLQTLSRLSSNLQKPKPRVAVLVNSNLLKPLLDGFDRHNVTPIINLLSVPKSFSAIWKSLRNGTILFYSRETSLNITDLDKIQVIEDSIQSFEMPKNLAPAIQFSIDYFKKQILEKGRLVEAGRAV
;
A
#
# COMPACT_ATOMS: atom_id res chain seq x y z
N MET A 1 30.01 -36.09 -16.51
CA MET A 1 29.59 -34.83 -17.17
C MET A 1 30.08 -33.70 -16.28
N ALA A 2 30.91 -32.79 -16.81
CA ALA A 2 31.35 -31.62 -16.04
C ALA A 2 30.17 -30.65 -15.94
N HIS A 3 29.54 -30.56 -14.77
CA HIS A 3 28.53 -29.55 -14.50
C HIS A 3 29.27 -28.20 -14.43
N LEU A 4 29.19 -27.42 -15.52
CA LEU A 4 29.57 -26.01 -15.48
C LEU A 4 28.71 -25.35 -14.41
N ASN A 5 29.34 -24.91 -13.32
CA ASN A 5 28.70 -24.29 -12.18
C ASN A 5 28.38 -22.82 -12.53
N ILE A 6 27.55 -22.63 -13.56
CA ILE A 6 27.10 -21.31 -14.02
C ILE A 6 26.00 -20.86 -13.07
N ALA A 7 26.07 -19.63 -12.59
CA ALA A 7 25.04 -19.07 -11.73
C ALA A 7 23.69 -19.04 -12.47
N PRO A 8 22.57 -19.42 -11.83
CA PRO A 8 21.23 -19.34 -12.43
C PRO A 8 20.93 -17.97 -13.06
N SER A 9 21.41 -16.88 -12.45
CA SER A 9 21.29 -15.53 -13.00
C SER A 9 22.00 -15.35 -14.36
N GLU A 10 23.12 -16.04 -14.60
CA GLU A 10 23.80 -16.03 -15.90
C GLU A 10 23.07 -16.89 -16.95
N LEU A 11 22.49 -18.03 -16.54
CA LEU A 11 21.67 -18.86 -17.42
C LEU A 11 20.42 -18.12 -17.90
N ILE A 12 19.79 -17.33 -17.03
CA ILE A 12 18.65 -16.47 -17.39
C ILE A 12 19.05 -15.51 -18.52
N ARG A 13 20.20 -14.83 -18.40
CA ARG A 13 20.72 -13.92 -19.43
C ARG A 13 20.98 -14.61 -20.77
N MET A 14 21.39 -15.89 -20.74
CA MET A 14 21.60 -16.67 -21.96
C MET A 14 20.28 -17.10 -22.62
N ASN A 15 19.24 -17.39 -21.84
CA ASN A 15 17.93 -17.82 -22.33
C ASN A 15 17.09 -16.70 -22.96
N GLU A 16 17.42 -15.41 -22.72
CA GLU A 16 16.74 -14.27 -23.35
C GLU A 16 16.79 -14.29 -24.89
N ALA A 17 17.72 -15.06 -25.48
CA ALA A 17 17.87 -15.18 -26.93
C ALA A 17 16.90 -16.19 -27.60
N THR A 18 16.22 -17.05 -26.84
CA THR A 18 15.34 -18.11 -27.39
C THR A 18 13.87 -17.79 -27.15
N THR A 19 13.15 -17.38 -28.20
CA THR A 19 11.72 -17.05 -28.16
C THR A 19 10.88 -18.33 -28.10
N THR A 20 10.69 -18.87 -26.90
CA THR A 20 9.66 -19.89 -26.65
C THR A 20 8.34 -19.22 -26.28
N ALA A 21 7.21 -19.86 -26.57
CA ALA A 21 5.90 -19.35 -26.17
C ALA A 21 5.83 -19.26 -24.63
N PRO A 22 5.19 -18.22 -24.06
CA PRO A 22 5.08 -18.08 -22.61
C PRO A 22 4.38 -19.28 -21.98
N LYS A 23 4.95 -19.82 -20.90
CA LYS A 23 4.33 -20.89 -20.11
C LYS A 23 3.09 -20.33 -19.41
N THR A 24 1.96 -21.02 -19.52
CA THR A 24 0.75 -20.65 -18.77
C THR A 24 0.79 -21.25 -17.37
N VAL A 25 0.04 -20.66 -16.44
CA VAL A 25 -0.06 -21.20 -15.08
C VAL A 25 -0.65 -22.62 -15.13
N GLU A 26 -1.65 -22.83 -15.98
CA GLU A 26 -2.31 -24.13 -16.17
C GLU A 26 -1.33 -25.20 -16.66
N SER A 27 -0.46 -24.88 -17.62
CA SER A 27 0.51 -25.87 -18.11
C SER A 27 1.60 -26.16 -17.09
N ALA A 28 1.98 -25.18 -16.27
CA ALA A 28 2.92 -25.39 -15.16
C ALA A 28 2.32 -26.26 -14.05
N LEU A 29 1.05 -26.06 -13.70
CA LEU A 29 0.36 -26.86 -12.69
C LEU A 29 0.36 -28.36 -13.05
N LEU A 30 0.25 -28.71 -14.32
CA LEU A 30 0.30 -30.10 -14.80
C LEU A 30 1.68 -30.76 -14.65
N THR A 31 2.75 -29.98 -14.46
CA THR A 31 4.12 -30.49 -14.29
C THR A 31 4.54 -30.57 -12.82
N LEU A 32 3.67 -30.17 -11.88
CA LEU A 32 3.98 -30.20 -10.46
C LEU A 32 3.61 -31.56 -9.84
N ASN A 33 4.31 -31.89 -8.75
CA ASN A 33 4.01 -33.04 -7.91
C ASN A 33 2.81 -32.74 -7.02
N ASP A 34 2.16 -33.79 -6.52
CA ASP A 34 1.02 -33.66 -5.59
C ASP A 34 1.45 -33.14 -4.20
N SER A 35 2.73 -33.26 -3.85
CA SER A 35 3.26 -32.80 -2.56
C SER A 35 4.71 -32.35 -2.64
N TYR A 36 5.07 -31.38 -1.78
CA TYR A 36 6.42 -30.88 -1.60
C TYR A 36 6.73 -30.75 -0.11
N ASP A 37 7.95 -31.12 0.31
CA ASP A 37 8.36 -30.91 1.70
C ASP A 37 8.62 -29.43 1.98
N ARG A 38 9.18 -28.73 0.98
CA ARG A 38 9.68 -27.36 1.10
C ARG A 38 9.09 -26.44 0.03
N LEU A 39 8.83 -25.21 0.42
CA LEU A 39 8.42 -24.13 -0.45
C LEU A 39 9.44 -22.99 -0.34
N ILE A 40 10.01 -22.59 -1.47
CA ILE A 40 10.95 -21.46 -1.55
C ILE A 40 10.21 -20.24 -2.09
N LEU A 41 10.30 -19.11 -1.41
CA LEU A 41 9.78 -17.83 -1.87
C LEU A 41 10.91 -16.97 -2.43
N VAL A 42 10.86 -16.66 -3.73
CA VAL A 42 11.80 -15.77 -4.42
C VAL A 42 11.08 -14.66 -5.17
N SER A 43 11.72 -13.49 -5.24
CA SER A 43 11.23 -12.31 -5.93
C SER A 43 12.23 -11.73 -6.93
N GLN A 44 13.50 -12.15 -6.88
CA GLN A 44 14.57 -11.61 -7.74
C GLN A 44 15.50 -12.73 -8.25
N SER A 45 16.15 -12.52 -9.39
CA SER A 45 17.04 -13.50 -10.01
C SER A 45 18.25 -13.84 -9.16
N GLU A 46 18.81 -12.85 -8.46
CA GLU A 46 19.99 -12.98 -7.60
C GLU A 46 19.72 -13.92 -6.42
N GLN A 47 18.46 -14.06 -6.00
CA GLN A 47 18.07 -14.96 -4.92
C GLN A 47 18.14 -16.43 -5.35
N LEU A 48 18.15 -16.70 -6.65
CA LEU A 48 18.33 -18.05 -7.18
C LEU A 48 19.80 -18.48 -7.12
N ASP A 49 20.73 -17.54 -6.99
CA ASP A 49 22.16 -17.82 -6.92
C ASP A 49 22.48 -18.49 -5.56
N GLY A 50 22.55 -19.81 -5.58
CA GLY A 50 22.72 -20.64 -4.38
C GLY A 50 21.52 -21.54 -4.07
N ILE A 51 20.44 -21.46 -4.85
CA ILE A 51 19.33 -22.39 -4.75
C ILE A 51 19.56 -23.57 -5.69
N GLN A 52 19.63 -24.76 -5.10
CA GLN A 52 19.61 -26.03 -5.81
C GLN A 52 18.34 -26.79 -5.38
N PRO A 53 17.18 -26.45 -5.96
CA PRO A 53 15.93 -27.08 -5.57
C PRO A 53 15.94 -28.53 -6.05
N ASP A 54 15.61 -29.45 -5.16
CA ASP A 54 15.39 -30.86 -5.49
C ASP A 54 13.92 -31.11 -5.85
N GLU A 55 13.58 -32.36 -6.18
CA GLU A 55 12.22 -32.77 -6.55
C GLU A 55 11.19 -32.58 -5.43
N ALA A 56 11.65 -32.48 -4.18
CA ALA A 56 10.83 -32.25 -2.99
C ALA A 56 10.62 -30.75 -2.68
N THR A 57 11.12 -29.86 -3.54
CA THR A 57 11.06 -28.41 -3.34
C THR A 57 10.26 -27.70 -4.43
N LEU A 58 9.25 -26.93 -4.01
CA LEU A 58 8.48 -26.05 -4.89
C LEU A 58 9.04 -24.62 -4.84
N VAL A 59 9.43 -24.07 -5.98
CA VAL A 59 9.89 -22.68 -6.09
C VAL A 59 8.72 -21.76 -6.47
N ILE A 60 8.31 -20.89 -5.56
CA ILE A 60 7.31 -19.87 -5.80
C ILE A 60 7.99 -18.56 -6.17
N VAL A 61 7.68 -18.10 -7.36
CA VAL A 61 8.27 -16.88 -7.92
C VAL A 61 7.24 -15.76 -7.85
N CYS A 62 7.66 -14.61 -7.31
CA CYS A 62 6.78 -13.46 -7.12
C CYS A 62 6.77 -12.50 -8.33
N ASP A 63 7.75 -12.63 -9.23
CA ASP A 63 7.85 -11.88 -10.48
C ASP A 63 7.48 -12.79 -11.67
N TRP A 64 6.51 -12.35 -12.48
CA TRP A 64 6.02 -13.15 -13.61
C TRP A 64 7.09 -13.36 -14.69
N LEU A 65 7.89 -12.33 -14.98
CA LEU A 65 8.93 -12.42 -16.01
C LEU A 65 10.06 -13.35 -15.56
N LEU A 66 10.48 -13.23 -14.30
CA LEU A 66 11.45 -14.14 -13.71
C LEU A 66 10.95 -15.59 -13.77
N TRP A 67 9.68 -15.83 -13.44
CA TRP A 67 9.09 -17.16 -13.54
C TRP A 67 9.19 -17.73 -14.96
N GLN A 68 8.84 -16.94 -15.97
CA GLN A 68 8.97 -17.36 -17.37
C GLN A 68 10.40 -17.79 -17.71
N GLN A 69 11.38 -16.99 -17.29
CA GLN A 69 12.80 -17.23 -17.55
C GLN A 69 13.34 -18.51 -16.89
N ILE A 70 12.85 -18.84 -15.69
CA ILE A 70 13.39 -19.95 -14.90
C ILE A 70 12.57 -21.23 -15.00
N SER A 71 11.36 -21.17 -15.55
CA SER A 71 10.44 -22.33 -15.61
C SER A 71 10.98 -23.52 -16.43
N SER A 72 11.95 -23.28 -17.31
CA SER A 72 12.67 -24.32 -18.06
C SER A 72 13.84 -24.94 -17.27
N ILE A 73 14.41 -24.18 -16.33
CA ILE A 73 15.53 -24.59 -15.47
C ILE A 73 15.01 -25.31 -14.22
N TYR A 74 13.91 -24.80 -13.66
CA TYR A 74 13.24 -25.34 -12.49
C TYR A 74 11.82 -25.77 -12.88
N PRO A 75 11.61 -27.04 -13.27
CA PRO A 75 10.30 -27.55 -13.67
C PRO A 75 9.26 -27.43 -12.55
N HIS A 76 9.70 -27.60 -11.30
CA HIS A 76 8.89 -27.42 -10.08
C HIS A 76 8.90 -25.98 -9.60
N SER A 77 8.58 -25.05 -10.51
CA SER A 77 8.41 -23.64 -10.20
C SER A 77 7.08 -23.10 -10.70
N ILE A 78 6.49 -22.20 -9.93
CA ILE A 78 5.22 -21.57 -10.28
C ILE A 78 5.15 -20.12 -9.82
N PHE A 79 4.43 -19.30 -10.58
CA PHE A 79 4.10 -17.94 -10.19
C PHE A 79 3.13 -17.94 -8.99
N TYR A 80 3.38 -17.09 -8.00
CA TYR A 80 2.65 -17.09 -6.73
C TYR A 80 1.12 -16.98 -6.90
N GLU A 81 0.63 -16.27 -7.92
CA GLU A 81 -0.81 -16.11 -8.15
C GLU A 81 -1.52 -17.39 -8.58
N ALA A 82 -0.79 -18.43 -8.96
CA ALA A 82 -1.38 -19.75 -9.21
C ALA A 82 -2.17 -20.25 -8.01
N GLY A 83 -1.81 -19.83 -6.79
CA GLY A 83 -2.58 -20.08 -5.58
C GLY A 83 -4.06 -19.71 -5.67
N MET A 84 -4.38 -18.65 -6.42
CA MET A 84 -5.76 -18.20 -6.60
C MET A 84 -6.62 -19.21 -7.36
N LYS A 85 -6.01 -20.10 -8.17
CA LYS A 85 -6.73 -21.10 -8.97
C LYS A 85 -7.26 -22.26 -8.13
N PHE A 86 -6.65 -22.53 -6.99
CA PHE A 86 -7.06 -23.63 -6.09
C PHE A 86 -8.26 -23.28 -5.21
N ARG A 87 -8.76 -22.05 -5.32
CA ARG A 87 -9.81 -21.57 -4.45
C ARG A 87 -11.19 -21.93 -4.98
N THR A 88 -12.00 -22.57 -4.12
CA THR A 88 -13.29 -23.15 -4.49
C THR A 88 -14.51 -22.35 -4.02
N ALA A 89 -14.32 -21.28 -3.22
CA ALA A 89 -15.42 -20.58 -2.55
C ALA A 89 -15.69 -19.17 -3.10
N ASP A 90 -16.96 -18.75 -3.01
CA ASP A 90 -17.39 -17.36 -3.19
C ASP A 90 -16.58 -16.46 -2.27
N ASP A 91 -15.96 -15.46 -2.89
CA ASP A 91 -14.95 -14.66 -2.26
C ASP A 91 -15.52 -13.34 -1.77
N ASP A 92 -15.69 -13.20 -0.46
CA ASP A 92 -16.10 -11.96 0.20
C ASP A 92 -15.01 -10.87 0.18
N LEU A 93 -13.89 -11.02 -0.56
CA LEU A 93 -12.78 -10.07 -0.55
C LEU A 93 -13.23 -8.64 -0.76
N GLY A 94 -14.04 -8.43 -1.80
CA GLY A 94 -14.48 -7.10 -2.18
C GLY A 94 -15.25 -6.48 -1.02
N GLU A 95 -16.20 -7.23 -0.47
CA GLU A 95 -16.99 -6.81 0.67
C GLU A 95 -16.12 -6.57 1.92
N THR A 96 -15.27 -7.53 2.28
CA THR A 96 -14.40 -7.47 3.46
C THR A 96 -13.35 -6.35 3.34
N LEU A 97 -12.82 -6.08 2.15
CA LEU A 97 -11.88 -4.97 1.96
C LEU A 97 -12.57 -3.61 2.04
N PHE A 98 -13.70 -3.41 1.38
CA PHE A 98 -14.32 -2.08 1.35
C PHE A 98 -15.14 -1.78 2.61
N LEU A 99 -15.77 -2.80 3.21
CA LEU A 99 -16.56 -2.61 4.42
C LEU A 99 -15.71 -2.69 5.69
N LYS A 100 -14.78 -3.66 5.78
CA LYS A 100 -14.10 -4.01 7.04
C LYS A 100 -12.66 -3.52 7.16
N ALA A 101 -12.07 -2.91 6.13
CA ALA A 101 -10.67 -2.42 6.23
C ALA A 101 -10.46 -1.35 7.30
N ASN A 102 -11.53 -0.75 7.84
CA ASN A 102 -11.47 0.23 8.91
C ASN A 102 -11.96 -0.29 10.26
N ASP A 103 -12.33 -1.58 10.35
CA ASP A 103 -12.85 -2.20 11.58
C ASP A 103 -11.84 -2.12 12.73
N TRP A 104 -10.55 -2.06 12.42
CA TRP A 104 -9.48 -1.85 13.39
C TRP A 104 -9.66 -0.57 14.22
N VAL A 105 -10.22 0.50 13.62
CA VAL A 105 -10.47 1.77 14.33
C VAL A 105 -11.51 1.54 15.44
N TYR A 106 -12.54 0.75 15.13
CA TYR A 106 -13.61 0.42 16.06
C TYR A 106 -13.12 -0.58 17.13
N ALA A 107 -12.25 -1.52 16.76
CA ALA A 107 -11.67 -2.49 17.69
C ALA A 107 -10.83 -1.83 18.78
N VAL A 108 -10.02 -0.82 18.44
CA VAL A 108 -9.26 -0.03 19.42
C VAL A 108 -10.20 0.87 20.24
N GLY A 109 -11.23 1.41 19.58
CA GLY A 109 -12.27 2.27 20.14
C GLY A 109 -12.17 3.69 19.57
N GLU A 110 -13.19 4.12 18.81
CA GLU A 110 -13.17 5.42 18.11
C GLU A 110 -12.86 6.61 19.02
N GLU A 111 -13.43 6.61 20.23
CA GLU A 111 -13.24 7.69 21.20
C GLU A 111 -11.77 7.84 21.63
N LYS A 112 -11.01 6.73 21.68
CA LYS A 112 -9.59 6.77 22.03
C LYS A 112 -8.74 7.43 20.95
N MET A 113 -9.26 7.57 19.73
CA MET A 113 -8.59 8.18 18.58
C MET A 113 -9.16 9.55 18.21
N ARG A 114 -10.07 10.10 19.04
CA ARG A 114 -10.74 11.36 18.73
C ARG A 114 -9.85 12.54 19.11
N PHE A 115 -9.52 13.36 18.12
CA PHE A 115 -8.81 14.63 18.27
C PHE A 115 -9.64 15.75 17.64
N MET A 116 -10.01 16.76 18.43
CA MET A 116 -10.84 17.89 17.99
C MET A 116 -12.13 17.49 17.24
N GLY A 117 -12.77 16.41 17.69
CA GLY A 117 -14.00 15.88 17.07
C GLY A 117 -13.76 14.94 15.88
N VAL A 118 -12.52 14.82 15.39
CA VAL A 118 -12.15 13.94 14.27
C VAL A 118 -11.49 12.66 14.77
N VAL A 119 -11.86 11.51 14.21
CA VAL A 119 -11.21 10.22 14.53
C VAL A 119 -9.96 10.08 13.67
N LEU A 120 -8.78 10.28 14.25
CA LEU A 120 -7.51 10.33 13.50
C LEU A 120 -7.23 9.03 12.73
N GLY A 121 -7.60 7.87 13.28
CA GLY A 121 -7.43 6.57 12.59
C GLY A 121 -8.13 6.51 11.23
N LYS A 122 -9.29 7.16 11.07
CA LYS A 122 -10.02 7.20 9.80
C LYS A 122 -9.30 7.98 8.70
N MET A 123 -8.36 8.86 9.06
CA MET A 123 -7.53 9.56 8.08
C MET A 123 -6.60 8.63 7.31
N TYR A 124 -6.31 7.44 7.87
CA TYR A 124 -5.47 6.42 7.25
C TYR A 124 -6.28 5.33 6.53
N ALA A 125 -7.59 5.51 6.34
CA ALA A 125 -8.46 4.49 5.75
C ALA A 125 -7.96 3.95 4.39
N SER A 126 -7.53 4.85 3.49
CA SER A 126 -6.98 4.46 2.18
C SER A 126 -5.69 3.65 2.31
N GLU A 127 -4.85 3.99 3.29
CA GLU A 127 -3.58 3.33 3.55
C GLU A 127 -3.79 1.93 4.13
N MET A 128 -4.67 1.84 5.14
CA MET A 128 -5.07 0.58 5.75
C MET A 128 -5.78 -0.33 4.76
N THR A 129 -6.57 0.22 3.83
CA THR A 129 -7.18 -0.55 2.74
C THR A 129 -6.11 -1.19 1.85
N ARG A 130 -5.06 -0.43 1.48
CA ARG A 130 -3.94 -0.96 0.69
C ARG A 130 -3.14 -2.00 1.46
N ALA A 131 -2.89 -1.77 2.74
CA ALA A 131 -2.25 -2.76 3.61
C ALA A 131 -3.08 -4.05 3.65
N ASN A 132 -4.38 -3.96 3.92
CA ASN A 132 -5.27 -5.12 3.97
C ASN A 132 -5.36 -5.86 2.63
N ILE A 133 -5.43 -5.16 1.49
CA ILE A 133 -5.36 -5.79 0.16
C ILE A 133 -4.12 -6.67 0.04
N ASN A 134 -2.96 -6.15 0.44
CA ASN A 134 -1.71 -6.88 0.36
C ASN A 134 -1.67 -8.06 1.32
N TYR A 135 -2.14 -7.88 2.56
CA TYR A 135 -2.30 -8.97 3.53
C TYR A 135 -3.14 -10.10 2.93
N TYR A 136 -4.36 -9.80 2.47
CA TYR A 136 -5.25 -10.82 1.94
C TYR A 136 -4.69 -11.49 0.69
N ARG A 137 -4.07 -10.73 -0.23
CA ARG A 137 -3.46 -11.31 -1.44
C ARG A 137 -2.38 -12.34 -1.11
N ILE A 138 -1.56 -12.08 -0.08
CA ILE A 138 -0.52 -13.02 0.37
C ILE A 138 -1.16 -14.29 0.92
N PHE A 139 -2.09 -14.16 1.86
CA PHE A 139 -2.74 -15.32 2.46
C PHE A 139 -3.51 -16.13 1.43
N ARG A 140 -4.19 -15.48 0.49
CA ARG A 140 -5.03 -16.16 -0.51
C ARG A 140 -4.28 -16.79 -1.65
N THR A 141 -3.02 -16.39 -1.86
CA THR A 141 -2.14 -17.04 -2.82
C THR A 141 -1.36 -18.16 -2.14
N LEU A 142 -0.77 -17.89 -0.98
CA LEU A 142 0.11 -18.87 -0.34
C LEU A 142 -0.62 -19.97 0.42
N VAL A 143 -1.73 -19.67 1.12
CA VAL A 143 -2.46 -20.71 1.88
C VAL A 143 -2.91 -21.85 0.97
N PRO A 144 -3.60 -21.60 -0.17
CA PRO A 144 -4.00 -22.70 -1.03
C PRO A 144 -2.82 -23.47 -1.62
N LEU A 145 -1.69 -22.81 -1.91
CA LEU A 145 -0.47 -23.51 -2.36
C LEU A 145 0.07 -24.43 -1.27
N ILE A 146 0.19 -23.94 -0.05
CA ILE A 146 0.67 -24.71 1.11
C ILE A 146 -0.23 -25.93 1.35
N GLU A 147 -1.55 -25.71 1.37
CA GLU A 147 -2.53 -26.76 1.64
C GLU A 147 -2.61 -27.78 0.50
N ASN A 148 -2.69 -27.32 -0.75
CA ASN A 148 -2.82 -28.19 -1.92
C ASN A 148 -1.57 -29.06 -2.12
N PHE A 149 -0.39 -28.53 -1.81
CA PHE A 149 0.89 -29.23 -1.98
C PHE A 149 1.46 -29.81 -0.67
N ASN A 150 0.69 -29.80 0.43
CA ASN A 150 1.09 -30.37 1.73
C ASN A 150 2.48 -29.93 2.23
N VAL A 151 2.80 -28.65 2.04
CA VAL A 151 4.10 -28.07 2.40
C VAL A 151 4.33 -28.12 3.91
N ARG A 152 5.57 -28.38 4.34
CA ARG A 152 5.97 -28.45 5.76
C ARG A 152 6.96 -27.35 6.18
N GLU A 153 7.68 -26.78 5.22
CA GLU A 153 8.70 -25.78 5.46
C GLU A 153 8.64 -24.66 4.41
N ILE A 154 8.81 -23.42 4.87
CA ILE A 154 8.97 -22.23 4.02
C ILE A 154 10.41 -21.73 4.16
N ILE A 155 11.12 -21.67 3.03
CA ILE A 155 12.42 -21.00 2.90
C ILE A 155 12.17 -19.63 2.26
N TYR A 156 12.36 -18.58 3.06
CA TYR A 156 12.03 -17.22 2.66
C TYR A 156 13.28 -16.45 2.21
N PHE A 157 13.29 -16.00 0.95
CA PHE A 157 14.25 -15.00 0.46
C PHE A 157 13.60 -13.62 0.38
N ASP A 158 12.47 -13.51 -0.32
CA ASP A 158 11.62 -12.32 -0.34
C ASP A 158 10.25 -12.70 -0.92
N TYR A 159 9.23 -11.91 -0.61
CA TYR A 159 7.93 -11.99 -1.24
C TYR A 159 7.50 -10.60 -1.68
N ARG A 160 7.43 -10.35 -2.99
CA ARG A 160 7.03 -9.06 -3.57
C ARG A 160 5.79 -9.22 -4.41
N ASN A 161 4.70 -8.58 -4.01
CA ASN A 161 3.54 -8.49 -4.89
C ASN A 161 3.61 -7.20 -5.73
N GLU A 162 2.73 -7.10 -6.72
CA GLU A 162 2.72 -5.97 -7.67
C GLU A 162 2.54 -4.60 -6.99
N ILE A 163 1.82 -4.57 -5.86
CA ILE A 163 1.57 -3.36 -5.07
C ILE A 163 2.42 -3.44 -3.80
N ASN A 164 3.73 -3.36 -3.96
CA ASN A 164 4.68 -3.40 -2.84
C ASN A 164 4.49 -2.22 -1.88
N PHE A 165 3.57 -2.38 -0.95
CA PHE A 165 3.21 -1.39 0.06
C PHE A 165 3.95 -1.61 1.38
N PHE A 166 4.44 -2.83 1.59
CA PHE A 166 5.15 -3.22 2.80
C PHE A 166 6.66 -3.10 2.62
N ASP A 167 7.33 -2.62 3.67
CA ASP A 167 8.78 -2.80 3.80
C ASP A 167 9.13 -4.29 3.97
N TYR A 168 10.39 -4.63 3.72
CA TYR A 168 10.84 -6.01 3.75
C TYR A 168 10.63 -6.67 5.11
N ALA A 169 10.92 -5.96 6.20
CA ALA A 169 10.75 -6.49 7.55
C ALA A 169 9.30 -6.89 7.80
N PHE A 170 8.35 -6.13 7.28
CA PHE A 170 6.93 -6.40 7.42
C PHE A 170 6.47 -7.56 6.52
N ARG A 171 6.99 -7.68 5.29
CA ARG A 171 6.74 -8.85 4.43
C ARG A 171 7.26 -10.13 5.07
N LYS A 172 8.49 -10.11 5.58
CA LYS A 172 9.09 -11.23 6.32
C LYS A 172 8.23 -11.65 7.51
N ASN A 173 7.85 -10.69 8.36
CA ASN A 173 7.02 -10.98 9.53
C ASN A 173 5.69 -11.60 9.14
N LEU A 174 5.06 -11.13 8.06
CA LEU A 174 3.79 -11.66 7.60
C LEU A 174 3.90 -13.11 7.11
N ILE A 175 4.95 -13.46 6.35
CA ILE A 175 5.20 -14.85 5.96
C ILE A 175 5.52 -15.72 7.18
N ARG A 176 6.29 -15.20 8.14
CA ARG A 176 6.57 -15.91 9.39
C ARG A 176 5.30 -16.21 10.18
N THR A 177 4.42 -15.23 10.34
CA THR A 177 3.12 -15.43 10.99
C THR A 177 2.26 -16.46 10.25
N LEU A 178 2.25 -16.41 8.92
CA LEU A 178 1.58 -17.43 8.12
C LEU A 178 2.15 -18.84 8.37
N ALA A 179 3.48 -18.97 8.46
CA ALA A 179 4.14 -20.23 8.78
C ALA A 179 3.76 -20.73 10.18
N GLU A 180 3.77 -19.85 11.18
CA GLU A 180 3.38 -20.15 12.57
C GLU A 180 1.91 -20.61 12.66
N GLU A 181 0.97 -19.89 12.03
CA GLU A 181 -0.45 -20.25 12.00
C GLU A 181 -0.71 -21.62 11.37
N ARG A 182 0.16 -22.05 10.46
CA ARG A 182 0.06 -23.32 9.74
C ARG A 182 1.00 -24.41 10.28
N ASN A 183 1.67 -24.14 11.40
CA ASN A 183 2.64 -25.05 12.03
C ASN A 183 3.76 -25.51 11.07
N LEU A 184 4.25 -24.59 10.25
CA LEU A 184 5.32 -24.82 9.29
C LEU A 184 6.68 -24.39 9.86
N SER A 185 7.75 -25.08 9.45
CA SER A 185 9.12 -24.59 9.64
C SER A 185 9.33 -23.32 8.82
N PHE A 186 9.99 -22.31 9.39
CA PHE A 186 10.31 -21.05 8.70
C PHE A 186 11.82 -20.82 8.73
N ILE A 187 12.46 -20.89 7.57
CA ILE A 187 13.89 -20.61 7.40
C ILE A 187 14.05 -19.27 6.71
N ASP A 188 14.65 -18.32 7.41
CA ASP A 188 15.00 -17.01 6.87
C ASP A 188 16.33 -17.06 6.11
N LYS A 189 16.29 -16.87 4.79
CA LYS A 189 17.46 -16.72 3.89
C LYS A 189 17.51 -15.33 3.25
N SER A 190 16.71 -14.42 3.78
CA SER A 190 16.52 -13.10 3.22
C SER A 190 17.77 -12.22 3.46
N ASN A 191 18.16 -11.40 2.47
CA ASN A 191 19.24 -10.43 2.60
C ASN A 191 18.70 -9.02 2.88
N GLU A 192 18.90 -8.50 4.09
CA GLU A 192 18.35 -7.19 4.53
C GLU A 192 18.91 -6.00 3.73
N ASP A 193 20.11 -6.13 3.14
CA ASP A 193 20.74 -5.05 2.38
C ASP A 193 20.02 -4.68 1.07
N ASP A 194 19.09 -5.52 0.59
CA ASP A 194 18.34 -5.27 -0.66
C ASP A 194 17.08 -4.39 -0.50
N ASP A 195 16.63 -4.09 0.73
CA ASP A 195 15.36 -3.38 0.96
C ASP A 195 15.38 -1.93 0.46
N ASN A 196 16.57 -1.29 0.44
CA ASN A 196 16.73 0.11 0.05
C ASN A 196 16.55 0.38 -1.46
N LYS A 197 16.51 -0.66 -2.30
CA LYS A 197 16.47 -0.48 -3.76
C LYS A 197 15.07 -0.44 -4.35
N HIS A 198 14.06 -0.99 -3.67
CA HIS A 198 12.78 -1.32 -4.32
C HIS A 198 11.52 -1.03 -3.50
N THR A 199 11.63 -0.43 -2.32
CA THR A 199 10.45 -0.01 -1.55
C THR A 199 9.74 1.15 -2.26
N VAL A 200 8.63 0.85 -2.93
CA VAL A 200 7.58 1.84 -3.29
C VAL A 200 6.76 2.14 -2.02
N GLY A 201 7.44 2.44 -0.92
CA GLY A 201 6.77 2.93 0.28
C GLY A 201 5.97 4.20 -0.08
N PRO A 202 5.00 4.62 0.76
CA PRO A 202 4.28 5.87 0.52
C PRO A 202 5.29 7.01 0.38
N GLN A 203 5.58 7.39 -0.87
CA GLN A 203 6.50 8.48 -1.25
C GLN A 203 5.98 9.87 -0.83
N SER A 204 5.02 9.91 0.09
CA SER A 204 4.73 11.04 0.93
C SER A 204 5.46 10.90 2.27
N SER A 205 6.70 10.40 2.30
CA SER A 205 7.63 11.07 3.20
C SER A 205 7.60 12.51 2.71
N THR A 206 6.94 13.33 3.50
CA THR A 206 7.03 14.78 3.57
C THR A 206 8.52 15.08 3.62
N LYS A 207 9.20 14.98 2.46
CA LYS A 207 10.57 15.45 2.24
C LYS A 207 10.53 16.81 2.88
N GLN A 208 11.27 16.98 3.97
CA GLN A 208 11.37 18.24 4.72
C GLN A 208 11.31 19.34 3.69
N THR A 209 10.14 19.97 3.56
CA THR A 209 9.98 20.90 2.46
C THR A 209 10.89 22.03 2.85
N ASP A 210 11.94 22.24 2.04
CA ASP A 210 12.85 23.36 2.21
C ASP A 210 12.03 24.56 2.66
N SER A 211 12.46 25.24 3.72
CA SER A 211 11.73 26.36 4.32
C SER A 211 11.27 27.37 3.25
N LEU A 212 12.08 27.56 2.22
CA LEU A 212 11.77 28.31 1.01
C LEU A 212 10.54 27.79 0.25
N ARG A 213 10.46 26.48 0.00
CA ARG A 213 9.32 25.86 -0.70
C ARG A 213 8.04 25.98 0.11
N SER A 214 8.10 25.82 1.43
CA SER A 214 6.95 26.05 2.31
C SER A 214 6.50 27.51 2.26
N PHE A 215 7.44 28.45 2.34
CA PHE A 215 7.17 29.88 2.22
C PHE A 215 6.54 30.26 0.87
N LEU A 216 7.08 29.74 -0.25
CA LEU A 216 6.52 29.96 -1.58
C LEU A 216 5.11 29.40 -1.71
N ARG A 217 4.86 28.19 -1.18
CA ARG A 217 3.53 27.57 -1.16
C ARG A 217 2.54 28.41 -0.37
N HIS A 218 2.95 28.92 0.80
CA HIS A 218 2.12 29.77 1.64
C HIS A 218 1.78 31.09 0.94
N THR A 219 2.78 31.75 0.36
CA THR A 219 2.62 33.03 -0.35
C THR A 219 1.71 32.87 -1.57
N TYR A 220 1.92 31.82 -2.36
CA TYR A 220 1.07 31.46 -3.49
C TYR A 220 -0.37 31.18 -3.05
N GLY A 221 -0.55 30.38 -1.98
CA GLY A 221 -1.84 30.04 -1.44
C GLY A 221 -2.64 31.25 -0.96
N PHE A 222 -1.99 32.10 -0.18
CA PHE A 222 -2.55 33.35 0.33
C PHE A 222 -2.92 34.32 -0.79
N THR A 223 -2.05 34.47 -1.78
CA THR A 223 -2.28 35.36 -2.93
C THR A 223 -3.52 34.93 -3.72
N LEU A 224 -3.62 33.64 -4.07
CA LEU A 224 -4.77 33.14 -4.82
C LEU A 224 -6.07 33.15 -4.01
N GLN A 225 -6.00 32.91 -2.71
CA GLN A 225 -7.16 33.06 -1.84
C GLN A 225 -7.65 34.52 -1.79
N THR A 226 -6.72 35.47 -1.70
CA THR A 226 -7.05 36.90 -1.70
C THR A 226 -7.64 37.33 -3.04
N LEU A 227 -6.97 36.99 -4.15
CA LEU A 227 -7.44 37.32 -5.49
C LEU A 227 -8.80 36.71 -5.81
N SER A 228 -9.04 35.46 -5.40
CA SER A 228 -10.35 34.80 -5.62
C SER A 228 -11.48 35.44 -4.81
N ARG A 229 -11.22 35.86 -3.57
CA ARG A 229 -12.19 36.61 -2.76
C ARG A 229 -12.48 37.98 -3.36
N LEU A 230 -11.46 38.71 -3.79
CA LEU A 230 -11.63 39.99 -4.47
C LEU A 230 -12.45 39.83 -5.75
N SER A 231 -12.10 38.85 -6.58
CA SER A 231 -12.84 38.57 -7.82
C SER A 231 -14.29 38.17 -7.55
N SER A 232 -14.55 37.35 -6.53
CA SER A 232 -15.92 36.99 -6.13
C SER A 232 -16.71 38.19 -5.61
N ASN A 233 -16.09 39.12 -4.89
CA ASN A 233 -16.76 40.31 -4.35
C ASN A 233 -17.11 41.35 -5.43
N LEU A 234 -16.40 41.33 -6.58
CA LEU A 234 -16.73 42.16 -7.74
C LEU A 234 -17.96 41.64 -8.52
N GLN A 235 -18.42 40.42 -8.24
CA GLN A 235 -19.60 39.83 -8.86
C GLN A 235 -20.84 40.04 -7.99
N LYS A 236 -22.03 39.87 -8.58
CA LYS A 236 -23.30 39.89 -7.83
C LYS A 236 -23.26 38.85 -6.70
N PRO A 237 -23.74 39.19 -5.48
CA PRO A 237 -23.72 38.29 -4.35
C PRO A 237 -24.56 37.03 -4.63
N LYS A 238 -24.00 35.86 -4.33
CA LYS A 238 -24.62 34.54 -4.51
C LYS A 238 -24.39 33.65 -3.29
N PRO A 239 -25.26 32.66 -3.05
CA PRO A 239 -25.00 31.60 -2.07
C PRO A 239 -23.65 30.93 -2.32
N ARG A 240 -22.89 30.71 -1.25
CA ARG A 240 -21.56 30.09 -1.32
C ARG A 240 -21.65 28.62 -0.95
N VAL A 241 -21.13 27.74 -1.81
CA VAL A 241 -21.23 26.28 -1.64
C VAL A 241 -19.83 25.68 -1.60
N ALA A 242 -19.48 24.99 -0.52
CA ALA A 242 -18.23 24.24 -0.43
C ALA A 242 -18.30 23.00 -1.32
N VAL A 243 -17.31 22.86 -2.22
CA VAL A 243 -17.22 21.73 -3.14
C VAL A 243 -16.03 20.86 -2.74
N LEU A 244 -16.35 19.69 -2.18
CA LEU A 244 -15.39 18.67 -1.77
C LEU A 244 -15.47 17.50 -2.76
N VAL A 245 -14.68 17.58 -3.83
CA VAL A 245 -14.61 16.54 -4.86
C VAL A 245 -13.16 16.18 -5.16
N ASN A 246 -12.96 14.96 -5.67
CA ASN A 246 -11.67 14.53 -6.22
C ASN A 246 -11.20 15.50 -7.33
N SER A 247 -9.89 15.76 -7.41
CA SER A 247 -9.29 16.64 -8.42
C SER A 247 -9.66 16.25 -9.86
N ASN A 248 -9.88 14.96 -10.13
CA ASN A 248 -10.31 14.45 -11.43
C ASN A 248 -11.73 14.91 -11.82
N LEU A 249 -12.62 15.07 -10.85
CA LEU A 249 -13.99 15.57 -11.07
C LEU A 249 -14.04 17.10 -11.07
N LEU A 250 -13.04 17.75 -10.48
CA LEU A 250 -13.04 19.18 -10.29
C LEU A 250 -12.93 19.94 -11.62
N LYS A 251 -12.07 19.49 -12.53
CA LYS A 251 -11.89 20.14 -13.84
C LYS A 251 -13.18 20.15 -14.67
N PRO A 252 -13.84 19.01 -14.97
CA PRO A 252 -15.09 19.04 -15.73
C PRO A 252 -16.19 19.81 -15.01
N LEU A 253 -16.24 19.74 -13.67
CA LEU A 253 -17.19 20.52 -12.86
C LEU A 253 -16.95 22.03 -13.03
N LEU A 254 -15.71 22.50 -12.96
CA LEU A 254 -15.34 23.90 -13.19
C LEU A 254 -15.54 24.34 -14.65
N ASP A 255 -15.38 23.40 -15.59
CA ASP A 255 -15.51 23.68 -17.01
C ASP A 255 -16.96 23.85 -17.45
N GLY A 256 -17.87 23.05 -16.88
CA GLY A 256 -19.31 23.10 -17.13
C GLY A 256 -20.11 23.90 -16.09
N PHE A 257 -19.46 24.55 -15.13
CA PHE A 257 -20.14 25.29 -14.07
C PHE A 257 -20.87 26.52 -14.63
N ASP A 258 -22.20 26.47 -14.63
CA ASP A 258 -23.04 27.61 -14.95
C ASP A 258 -23.08 28.59 -13.76
N ARG A 259 -22.64 29.82 -14.01
CA ARG A 259 -22.30 30.81 -12.99
C ARG A 259 -23.52 31.40 -12.31
N HIS A 260 -24.74 31.10 -12.74
CA HIS A 260 -25.88 31.95 -12.41
C HIS A 260 -26.30 31.90 -10.93
N ASN A 261 -26.19 30.75 -10.24
CA ASN A 261 -26.91 30.57 -8.97
C ASN A 261 -26.04 30.43 -7.71
N VAL A 262 -24.77 30.03 -7.82
CA VAL A 262 -23.91 29.80 -6.64
C VAL A 262 -22.46 30.23 -6.88
N THR A 263 -21.72 30.43 -5.80
CA THR A 263 -20.28 30.66 -5.79
C THR A 263 -19.59 29.45 -5.15
N PRO A 264 -18.84 28.65 -5.93
CA PRO A 264 -18.16 27.48 -5.38
C PRO A 264 -16.95 27.91 -4.53
N ILE A 265 -16.83 27.31 -3.34
CA ILE A 265 -15.66 27.38 -2.47
C ILE A 265 -14.89 26.07 -2.63
N ILE A 266 -13.66 26.15 -3.15
CA ILE A 266 -12.87 24.98 -3.54
C ILE A 266 -11.51 25.03 -2.86
N ASN A 267 -11.03 23.87 -2.40
CA ASN A 267 -9.68 23.77 -1.85
C ASN A 267 -8.67 24.02 -2.97
N LEU A 268 -7.82 25.03 -2.78
CA LEU A 268 -6.79 25.40 -3.76
C LEU A 268 -5.87 24.22 -4.09
N LEU A 269 -5.63 23.31 -3.15
CA LEU A 269 -4.79 22.13 -3.36
C LEU A 269 -5.39 21.16 -4.39
N SER A 270 -6.72 21.11 -4.51
CA SER A 270 -7.41 20.22 -5.46
C SER A 270 -7.46 20.79 -6.88
N VAL A 271 -7.24 22.10 -7.06
CA VAL A 271 -7.29 22.77 -8.37
C VAL A 271 -6.05 22.45 -9.20
N PRO A 272 -6.20 22.10 -10.50
CA PRO A 272 -5.08 21.96 -11.42
C PRO A 272 -4.19 23.21 -11.43
N LYS A 273 -2.87 23.04 -11.29
CA LYS A 273 -1.91 24.16 -11.17
C LYS A 273 -1.59 24.87 -12.48
N SER A 274 -2.29 24.56 -13.56
CA SER A 274 -2.17 25.28 -14.83
C SER A 274 -2.70 26.70 -14.69
N PHE A 275 -1.97 27.68 -15.23
CA PHE A 275 -2.38 29.09 -15.25
C PHE A 275 -3.80 29.28 -15.81
N SER A 276 -4.15 28.56 -16.88
CA SER A 276 -5.49 28.60 -17.49
C SER A 276 -6.61 28.20 -16.53
N ALA A 277 -6.44 27.12 -15.76
CA ALA A 277 -7.43 26.67 -14.79
C ALA A 277 -7.59 27.65 -13.62
N ILE A 278 -6.48 28.22 -13.13
CA ILE A 278 -6.50 29.23 -12.06
C ILE A 278 -7.19 30.49 -12.55
N TRP A 279 -6.80 31.00 -13.72
CA TRP A 279 -7.41 32.19 -14.32
C TRP A 279 -8.89 31.99 -14.59
N LYS A 280 -9.28 30.81 -15.11
CA LYS A 280 -10.68 30.43 -15.31
C LYS A 280 -11.45 30.42 -13.99
N SER A 281 -10.87 29.84 -12.94
CA SER A 281 -11.48 29.81 -11.60
C SER A 281 -11.70 31.22 -11.05
N LEU A 282 -10.69 32.10 -11.15
CA LEU A 282 -10.80 33.51 -10.76
C LEU A 282 -11.89 34.21 -11.57
N ARG A 283 -11.86 34.12 -12.91
CA ARG A 283 -12.87 34.74 -13.80
C ARG A 283 -14.30 34.22 -13.54
N ASN A 284 -14.44 32.97 -13.12
CA ASN A 284 -15.72 32.36 -12.77
C ASN A 284 -16.24 32.81 -11.40
N GLY A 285 -15.45 33.56 -10.62
CA GLY A 285 -15.80 33.95 -9.26
C GLY A 285 -15.70 32.81 -8.25
N THR A 286 -15.01 31.71 -8.59
CA THR A 286 -14.74 30.61 -7.65
C THR A 286 -13.85 31.10 -6.52
N ILE A 287 -14.27 30.87 -5.28
CA ILE A 287 -13.47 31.18 -4.10
C ILE A 287 -12.50 30.01 -3.87
N LEU A 288 -11.21 30.30 -3.99
CA LEU A 288 -10.16 29.35 -3.70
C LEU A 288 -9.78 29.51 -2.23
N PHE A 289 -10.00 28.50 -1.40
CA PHE A 289 -9.52 28.54 -0.02
C PHE A 289 -8.21 27.76 0.09
N TYR A 290 -7.27 28.34 0.81
CA TYR A 290 -6.04 27.67 1.21
C TYR A 290 -6.20 27.31 2.69
N SER A 291 -6.25 26.02 3.00
CA SER A 291 -6.16 25.57 4.39
C SER A 291 -4.80 25.98 4.93
N ARG A 292 -4.80 26.75 6.02
CA ARG A 292 -3.55 27.00 6.76
C ARG A 292 -3.11 25.68 7.37
N GLU A 293 -1.82 25.39 7.31
CA GLU A 293 -1.24 24.35 8.14
C GLU A 293 -1.40 24.83 9.59
N THR A 294 -2.25 24.15 10.36
CA THR A 294 -2.48 24.49 11.75
C THR A 294 -1.24 24.06 12.54
N SER A 295 -0.56 25.02 13.16
CA SER A 295 0.49 24.67 14.12
C SER A 295 -0.17 24.13 15.38
N LEU A 296 0.14 22.89 15.75
CA LEU A 296 -0.30 22.31 17.01
C LEU A 296 0.40 23.02 18.16
N ASN A 297 -0.37 23.46 19.16
CA ASN A 297 0.20 23.95 20.41
C ASN A 297 0.64 22.79 21.31
N ILE A 298 1.31 23.07 22.43
CA ILE A 298 1.80 22.05 23.37
C ILE A 298 0.64 21.17 23.88
N THR A 299 -0.50 21.78 24.24
CA THR A 299 -1.68 21.06 24.71
C THR A 299 -2.26 20.11 23.66
N ASP A 300 -2.17 20.46 22.37
CA ASP A 300 -2.61 19.60 21.27
C ASP A 300 -1.65 18.43 21.07
N LEU A 301 -0.34 18.68 21.19
CA LEU A 301 0.67 17.61 21.15
C LEU A 301 0.50 16.64 22.31
N ASP A 302 0.24 17.13 23.53
CA ASP A 302 -0.02 16.29 24.70
C ASP A 302 -1.24 15.39 24.48
N LYS A 303 -2.31 15.93 23.87
CA LYS A 303 -3.51 15.13 23.52
C LYS A 303 -3.19 14.05 22.49
N ILE A 304 -2.38 14.37 21.48
CA ILE A 304 -1.97 13.38 20.48
C ILE A 304 -1.12 12.30 21.16
N GLN A 305 -0.19 12.66 22.03
CA GLN A 305 0.63 11.69 22.78
C GLN A 305 -0.25 10.74 23.61
N VAL A 306 -1.28 11.24 24.29
CA VAL A 306 -2.23 10.39 25.02
C VAL A 306 -2.94 9.40 24.10
N ILE A 307 -3.28 9.80 22.87
CA ILE A 307 -3.84 8.91 21.85
C ILE A 307 -2.81 7.84 21.44
N GLU A 308 -1.57 8.23 21.15
CA GLU A 308 -0.48 7.31 20.79
C GLU A 308 -0.25 6.27 21.88
N ASP A 309 -0.12 6.70 23.14
CA ASP A 309 0.09 5.83 24.30
C ASP A 309 -1.09 4.87 24.49
N SER A 310 -2.32 5.35 24.29
CA SER A 310 -3.52 4.53 24.37
C SER A 310 -3.59 3.45 23.28
N ILE A 311 -3.09 3.73 22.07
CA ILE A 311 -3.06 2.74 21.00
C ILE A 311 -1.89 1.77 21.24
N GLN A 312 -0.73 2.28 21.67
CA GLN A 312 0.44 1.46 21.94
C GLN A 312 0.17 0.41 23.02
N SER A 313 -0.46 0.84 24.11
CA SER A 313 -0.87 -0.01 25.25
C SER A 313 -2.11 -0.86 24.99
N PHE A 314 -2.76 -0.74 23.81
CA PHE A 314 -3.91 -1.57 23.47
C PHE A 314 -3.47 -3.04 23.35
N GLU A 315 -3.92 -3.84 24.31
CA GLU A 315 -3.81 -5.30 24.31
C GLU A 315 -4.93 -5.91 23.47
N MET A 316 -4.53 -6.79 22.56
CA MET A 316 -5.45 -7.41 21.61
C MET A 316 -6.29 -8.49 22.30
N PRO A 317 -7.61 -8.51 22.11
CA PRO A 317 -8.41 -9.66 22.49
C PRO A 317 -7.91 -10.92 21.79
N LYS A 318 -7.81 -12.05 22.51
CA LYS A 318 -7.32 -13.33 21.96
C LYS A 318 -8.12 -13.86 20.75
N ASN A 319 -9.34 -13.38 20.57
CA ASN A 319 -10.28 -13.84 19.53
C ASN A 319 -10.43 -12.84 18.37
N LEU A 320 -9.53 -11.87 18.25
CA LEU A 320 -9.60 -10.90 17.16
C LEU A 320 -9.25 -11.56 15.82
N ALA A 321 -9.94 -11.17 14.75
CA ALA A 321 -9.63 -11.69 13.42
C ALA A 321 -8.17 -11.32 13.03
N PRO A 322 -7.39 -12.25 12.45
CA PRO A 322 -5.98 -12.01 12.10
C PRO A 322 -5.74 -10.76 11.24
N ALA A 323 -6.66 -10.41 10.34
CA ALA A 323 -6.56 -9.19 9.53
C ALA A 323 -6.68 -7.89 10.34
N ILE A 324 -7.47 -7.90 11.42
CA ILE A 324 -7.61 -6.74 12.31
C ILE A 324 -6.35 -6.61 13.17
N GLN A 325 -5.85 -7.73 13.70
CA GLN A 325 -4.56 -7.79 14.40
C GLN A 325 -3.45 -7.19 13.53
N PHE A 326 -3.35 -7.69 12.29
CA PHE A 326 -2.45 -7.17 11.27
C PHE A 326 -2.60 -5.66 11.06
N SER A 327 -3.82 -5.15 10.94
CA SER A 327 -4.08 -3.72 10.72
C SER A 327 -3.57 -2.86 11.88
N ILE A 328 -3.76 -3.32 13.11
CA ILE A 328 -3.30 -2.61 14.31
C ILE A 328 -1.76 -2.65 14.39
N ASP A 329 -1.14 -3.80 14.12
CA ASP A 329 0.32 -3.93 14.12
C ASP A 329 0.95 -3.07 13.03
N TYR A 330 0.33 -3.03 11.84
CA TYR A 330 0.70 -2.11 10.76
C TYR A 330 0.58 -0.65 11.23
N PHE A 331 -0.53 -0.29 11.87
CA PHE A 331 -0.75 1.08 12.36
C PHE A 331 0.31 1.49 13.39
N LYS A 332 0.60 0.65 14.39
CA LYS A 332 1.64 0.91 15.39
C LYS A 332 2.99 1.16 14.72
N LYS A 333 3.43 0.23 13.87
CA LYS A 333 4.76 0.29 13.25
C LYS A 333 4.92 1.38 12.19
N GLN A 334 3.90 1.58 11.35
CA GLN A 334 4.03 2.43 10.16
C GLN A 334 3.45 3.83 10.34
N ILE A 335 2.57 4.03 11.33
CA ILE A 335 1.96 5.32 11.62
C ILE A 335 2.51 5.90 12.92
N LEU A 336 2.44 5.17 14.04
CA LEU A 336 2.83 5.69 15.35
C LEU A 336 4.33 5.84 15.49
N GLU A 337 5.12 4.77 15.27
CA GLU A 337 6.58 4.83 15.41
C GLU A 337 7.23 5.84 14.44
N LYS A 338 6.54 6.18 13.35
CA LYS A 338 6.97 7.19 12.37
C LYS A 338 6.48 8.60 12.69
N GLY A 339 5.79 8.83 13.80
CA GLY A 339 5.28 10.13 14.24
C GLY A 339 4.23 10.74 13.31
N ARG A 340 3.56 9.91 12.49
CA ARG A 340 2.65 10.40 11.45
C ARG A 340 1.31 10.88 12.02
N LEU A 341 0.96 10.47 13.24
CA LEU A 341 -0.28 10.90 13.89
C LEU A 341 -0.29 12.42 14.15
N VAL A 342 0.88 13.01 14.44
CA VAL A 342 1.07 14.45 14.55
C VAL A 342 0.77 15.15 13.21
N GLU A 343 1.13 14.54 12.09
CA GLU A 343 0.81 15.08 10.75
C GLU A 343 -0.70 15.07 10.50
N ALA A 344 -1.39 14.00 10.90
CA ALA A 344 -2.85 13.93 10.84
C ALA A 344 -3.50 14.99 11.74
N GLY A 345 -2.98 15.19 12.96
CA GLY A 345 -3.44 16.24 13.86
C GLY A 345 -3.32 17.66 13.26
N ARG A 346 -2.25 17.95 12.50
CA ARG A 346 -2.08 19.24 11.80
C ARG A 346 -3.07 19.45 10.63
N ALA A 347 -3.64 18.36 10.12
CA ALA A 347 -4.58 18.38 9.01
C ALA A 347 -6.05 18.53 9.45
N VAL A 348 -6.32 18.32 10.75
CA VAL A 348 -7.58 18.66 11.43
C VAL A 348 -7.61 20.16 11.72
#